data_AF-A0A7S1AYV6-F1
#
_entry.id   AF-A0A7S1AYV6-F1
#
_cell.length_a   1.000
_cell.length_b   1.000
_cell.length_c   1.000
_cell.angle_alpha   90.00
_cell.angle_beta   90.00
_cell.angle_gamma   90.00
#
_symmetry.space_group_name_H-M   'P 1'
#
loop_
_entity.id
_entity.type
_entity.pdbx_description
1 polymer ?
#
loop_
_entity_poly.entity_id
_entity_poly.type
_entity_poly.pdbx_seq_one_letter_code
_entity_poly.pdbx_strand_id
1 'polypeptide(L)'
;AYSAVNQGHCHPRLLQVTIEQAKTLTLTSRAFYNDQYSEFTEYITDFFGFDKVLPMNTGVEGGETAIKIARKWAYDVKKVPENQATVLFAENNFWGRTLAAVSSSSDPDCFTGFGPFTPGFGMVPFGDLNALEDRFKQGDVAAFMVEPIQGEAGVVVPPDGYLKGIRELCDRHNVLWIADEVQTGLCRTGKMLAVDHEGVRPDLLILGKALSGGIYPVSCILADDPVMLTLTPGTHGSTYG
;
A
#
# COMPACT_ATOMS: atom_id res chain seq x y z
N ALA A 1 -10.65 -6.53 16.21
CA ALA A 1 -9.32 -6.08 15.74
C ALA A 1 -9.47 -5.61 14.30
N TYR A 2 -9.29 -4.31 14.03
CA TYR A 2 -9.45 -3.60 12.74
C TYR A 2 -9.06 -4.43 11.50
N SER A 3 -9.93 -5.33 11.01
CA SER A 3 -9.66 -6.29 9.92
C SER A 3 -8.32 -7.06 10.04
N ALA A 4 -7.87 -7.38 11.25
CA ALA A 4 -6.55 -8.02 11.48
C ALA A 4 -6.64 -9.52 11.84
N VAL A 5 -7.82 -9.99 12.20
CA VAL A 5 -8.07 -11.38 12.65
C VAL A 5 -9.17 -12.02 11.79
N ASN A 6 -9.11 -11.82 10.47
CA ASN A 6 -10.13 -12.33 9.53
C ASN A 6 -10.28 -13.86 9.63
N GLN A 7 -9.18 -14.54 9.95
CA GLN A 7 -9.07 -15.99 10.14
C GLN A 7 -9.51 -16.46 11.54
N GLY A 8 -9.86 -15.54 12.44
CA GLY A 8 -10.23 -15.83 13.83
C GLY A 8 -9.05 -15.82 14.81
N HIS A 9 -9.37 -15.61 16.08
CA HIS A 9 -8.35 -15.56 17.14
C HIS A 9 -7.64 -16.91 17.31
N CYS A 10 -6.32 -16.87 17.41
CA CYS A 10 -5.47 -18.04 17.70
C CYS A 10 -5.76 -19.21 16.75
N HIS A 11 -5.94 -18.94 15.45
CA HIS A 11 -6.28 -19.97 14.49
C HIS A 11 -5.24 -21.12 14.54
N PRO A 12 -5.67 -22.37 14.82
CA PRO A 12 -4.77 -23.45 15.24
C PRO A 12 -3.70 -23.77 14.19
N ARG A 13 -4.05 -23.71 12.90
CA ARG A 13 -3.09 -23.92 11.81
C ARG A 13 -2.02 -22.83 11.76
N LEU A 14 -2.38 -21.56 11.99
CA LEU A 14 -1.42 -20.46 11.94
C LEU A 14 -0.49 -20.52 13.15
N LEU A 15 -1.06 -20.75 14.33
CA LEU A 15 -0.28 -20.90 15.56
C LEU A 15 0.73 -22.06 15.47
N GLN A 16 0.31 -23.20 14.93
CA GLN A 16 1.18 -24.36 14.75
C GLN A 16 2.37 -24.02 13.83
N VAL A 17 2.10 -23.47 12.64
CA VAL A 17 3.16 -23.12 11.66
C VAL A 17 4.13 -22.09 12.26
N THR A 18 3.62 -21.09 12.99
CA THR A 18 4.49 -20.12 13.68
C THR A 18 5.40 -20.77 14.73
N ILE A 19 4.87 -21.69 15.54
CA ILE A 19 5.66 -22.40 16.56
C ILE A 19 6.73 -23.29 15.90
N GLU A 20 6.39 -23.98 14.82
CA GLU A 20 7.31 -24.85 14.09
C GLU A 20 8.45 -24.05 13.45
N GLN A 21 8.14 -22.94 12.77
CA GLN A 21 9.15 -22.08 12.18
C GLN A 21 10.04 -21.42 13.25
N ALA A 22 9.46 -20.94 14.35
CA ALA A 22 10.21 -20.28 15.42
C ALA A 22 11.21 -21.19 16.13
N LYS A 23 10.98 -22.51 16.13
CA LYS A 23 11.95 -23.51 16.63
C LYS A 23 13.12 -23.75 15.67
N THR A 24 12.96 -23.35 14.41
CA THR A 24 13.93 -23.59 13.34
C THR A 24 14.77 -22.35 13.08
N LEU A 25 14.13 -21.25 12.65
CA LEU A 25 14.80 -20.00 12.29
C LEU A 25 13.81 -18.83 12.25
N THR A 26 14.15 -17.71 12.86
CA THR A 26 13.26 -16.53 12.96
C THR A 26 13.72 -15.34 12.12
N LEU A 27 15.03 -15.07 12.05
CA LEU A 27 15.55 -13.88 11.38
C LEU A 27 16.95 -14.13 10.82
N THR A 28 17.12 -13.84 9.53
CA THR A 28 18.42 -13.79 8.85
C THR A 28 18.78 -12.39 8.36
N SER A 29 17.86 -11.42 8.44
CA SER A 29 17.81 -10.25 7.55
C SER A 29 17.72 -10.65 6.06
N ARG A 30 17.58 -9.65 5.18
CA ARG A 30 17.63 -9.85 3.72
C ARG A 30 19.06 -9.96 3.15
N ALA A 31 20.09 -9.88 4.01
CA ALA A 31 21.49 -10.01 3.60
C ALA A 31 21.91 -11.47 3.38
N PHE A 32 21.19 -12.42 3.98
CA PHE A 32 21.47 -13.84 3.86
C PHE A 32 20.26 -14.57 3.29
N TYR A 33 20.53 -15.60 2.49
CA TYR A 33 19.50 -16.51 2.01
C TYR A 33 18.86 -17.26 3.19
N ASN A 34 17.55 -17.46 3.09
CA ASN A 34 16.81 -18.46 3.84
C ASN A 34 15.82 -19.17 2.89
N ASP A 35 15.40 -20.36 3.26
CA ASP A 35 14.57 -21.24 2.43
C ASP A 35 13.09 -20.84 2.38
N GLN A 36 12.61 -20.00 3.30
CA GLN A 36 11.21 -19.57 3.35
C GLN A 36 10.92 -18.34 2.50
N TYR A 37 11.89 -17.45 2.31
CA TYR A 37 11.65 -16.17 1.65
C TYR A 37 11.26 -16.33 0.19
N SER A 38 11.99 -17.16 -0.58
CA SER A 38 11.69 -17.38 -2.00
C SER A 38 10.31 -18.01 -2.20
N GLU A 39 9.97 -19.03 -1.41
CA GLU A 39 8.67 -19.71 -1.47
C GLU A 39 7.52 -18.74 -1.16
N PHE A 40 7.69 -17.89 -0.14
CA PHE A 40 6.71 -16.86 0.19
C PHE A 40 6.56 -15.86 -0.96
N THR A 41 7.68 -15.35 -1.49
CA THR A 41 7.64 -14.34 -2.55
C THR A 41 6.99 -14.87 -3.82
N GLU A 42 7.30 -16.10 -4.23
CA GLU A 42 6.70 -16.76 -5.39
C GLU A 42 5.19 -16.99 -5.18
N TYR A 43 4.81 -17.56 -4.03
CA TYR A 43 3.41 -17.82 -3.71
C TYR A 43 2.56 -16.54 -3.79
N ILE A 44 3.02 -15.46 -3.17
CA ILE A 44 2.21 -14.24 -3.07
C ILE A 44 2.16 -13.48 -4.41
N THR A 45 3.23 -13.49 -5.20
CA THR A 45 3.24 -12.89 -6.54
C THR A 45 2.30 -13.63 -7.48
N ASP A 46 2.33 -14.96 -7.47
CA ASP A 46 1.45 -15.77 -8.32
C ASP A 46 -0.01 -15.63 -7.91
N PHE A 47 -0.28 -15.59 -6.59
CA PHE A 47 -1.64 -15.52 -6.07
C PHE A 47 -2.33 -14.20 -6.40
N PHE A 48 -1.61 -13.08 -6.34
CA PHE A 48 -2.17 -11.75 -6.62
C PHE A 48 -1.87 -11.24 -8.04
N GLY A 49 -1.04 -11.94 -8.81
CA GLY A 49 -0.72 -11.60 -10.20
C GLY A 49 0.13 -10.33 -10.33
N PHE A 50 1.27 -10.27 -9.64
CA PHE A 50 2.27 -9.19 -9.74
C PHE A 50 3.68 -9.77 -9.93
N ASP A 51 4.59 -9.06 -10.59
CA ASP A 51 5.94 -9.58 -10.82
C ASP A 51 6.80 -9.66 -9.55
N LYS A 52 6.56 -8.76 -8.59
CA LYS A 52 7.36 -8.61 -7.38
C LYS A 52 6.52 -8.31 -6.14
N VAL A 53 7.08 -8.72 -5.00
CA VAL A 53 6.64 -8.34 -3.67
C VAL A 53 7.81 -7.81 -2.86
N LEU A 54 7.55 -6.79 -2.03
CA LEU A 54 8.46 -6.28 -1.02
C LEU A 54 7.77 -6.38 0.36
N PRO A 55 8.15 -7.35 1.20
CA PRO A 55 7.59 -7.48 2.54
C PRO A 55 8.17 -6.41 3.49
N MET A 56 7.33 -5.97 4.41
CA MET A 56 7.58 -4.99 5.47
C MET A 56 6.84 -5.46 6.74
N ASN A 57 6.82 -4.66 7.81
CA ASN A 57 6.30 -5.11 9.11
C ASN A 57 4.91 -4.54 9.42
N THR A 58 4.65 -3.30 9.03
CA THR A 58 3.40 -2.58 9.37
C THR A 58 2.74 -1.98 8.15
N GLY A 59 1.43 -1.74 8.21
CA GLY A 59 0.70 -1.08 7.12
C GLY A 59 1.30 0.27 6.73
N VAL A 60 1.74 1.06 7.72
CA VAL A 60 2.37 2.36 7.45
C VAL A 60 3.73 2.24 6.77
N GLU A 61 4.53 1.22 7.09
CA GLU A 61 5.74 0.94 6.31
C GLU A 61 5.40 0.51 4.87
N GLY A 62 4.27 -0.18 4.69
CA GLY A 62 3.69 -0.44 3.38
C GLY A 62 3.46 0.84 2.58
N GLY A 63 2.75 1.79 3.17
CA GLY A 63 2.49 3.12 2.58
C GLY A 63 3.75 3.93 2.32
N GLU A 64 4.67 4.02 3.28
CA GLU A 64 5.95 4.71 3.13
C GLU A 64 6.77 4.14 1.96
N THR A 65 6.78 2.81 1.85
CA THR A 65 7.49 2.10 0.78
C THR A 65 6.84 2.37 -0.58
N ALA A 66 5.52 2.29 -0.68
CA ALA A 66 4.79 2.58 -1.91
C ALA A 66 4.98 4.03 -2.38
N ILE A 67 4.98 5.00 -1.46
CA ILE A 67 5.27 6.42 -1.74
C ILE A 67 6.71 6.59 -2.25
N LYS A 68 7.69 5.92 -1.62
CA LYS A 68 9.09 5.95 -2.07
C LYS A 68 9.25 5.37 -3.47
N ILE A 69 8.60 4.24 -3.76
CA ILE A 69 8.59 3.63 -5.10
C ILE A 69 7.97 4.59 -6.12
N ALA A 70 6.79 5.13 -5.83
CA ALA A 70 6.10 6.05 -6.72
C ALA A 70 6.91 7.31 -7.03
N ARG A 71 7.53 7.94 -6.01
CA ARG A 71 8.41 9.10 -6.23
C ARG A 71 9.63 8.73 -7.06
N LYS A 72 10.30 7.62 -6.74
CA LYS A 72 11.48 7.18 -7.50
C LYS A 72 11.12 6.87 -8.96
N TRP A 73 10.02 6.16 -9.20
CA TRP A 73 9.47 5.93 -10.53
C TRP A 73 9.14 7.23 -11.25
N ALA A 74 8.56 8.22 -10.57
CA ALA A 74 8.21 9.48 -11.20
C ALA A 74 9.44 10.26 -11.68
N TYR A 75 10.53 10.24 -10.90
CA TYR A 75 11.80 10.88 -11.30
C TYR A 75 12.53 10.06 -12.37
N ASP A 76 12.68 8.75 -12.17
CA ASP A 76 13.52 7.90 -13.00
C ASP A 76 12.84 7.52 -14.32
N VAL A 77 11.51 7.33 -14.33
CA VAL A 77 10.74 6.83 -15.47
C VAL A 77 9.86 7.92 -16.06
N LYS A 78 8.95 8.53 -15.28
CA LYS A 78 8.03 9.57 -15.78
C LYS A 78 8.75 10.90 -16.10
N LYS A 79 9.97 11.09 -15.59
CA LYS A 79 10.80 12.31 -15.77
C LYS A 79 10.16 13.57 -15.19
N VAL A 80 9.43 13.45 -14.08
CA VAL A 80 9.04 14.61 -13.28
C VAL A 80 10.33 15.32 -12.80
N PRO A 81 10.40 16.66 -12.81
CA PRO A 81 11.57 17.37 -12.32
C PRO A 81 11.89 17.02 -10.86
N GLU A 82 13.17 17.05 -10.51
CA GLU A 82 13.65 16.69 -9.17
C GLU A 82 12.93 17.50 -8.08
N ASN A 83 12.52 16.82 -7.01
CA ASN A 83 11.78 17.36 -5.86
C ASN A 83 10.40 17.97 -6.19
N GLN A 84 9.86 17.74 -7.38
CA GLN A 84 8.52 18.22 -7.76
C GLN A 84 7.44 17.13 -7.77
N ALA A 85 7.79 15.85 -7.56
CA ALA A 85 6.80 14.79 -7.58
C ALA A 85 5.84 14.87 -6.39
N THR A 86 4.54 14.84 -6.69
CA THR A 86 3.47 14.83 -5.68
C THR A 86 2.78 13.47 -5.59
N VAL A 87 2.38 13.07 -4.39
CA VAL A 87 1.46 11.93 -4.19
C VAL A 87 0.14 12.48 -3.67
N LEU A 88 -0.94 12.10 -4.33
CA LEU A 88 -2.29 12.50 -3.94
C LEU A 88 -2.90 11.45 -3.02
N PHE A 89 -3.73 11.93 -2.10
CA PHE A 89 -4.56 11.14 -1.22
C PHE A 89 -6.01 11.60 -1.33
N ALA A 90 -6.94 10.75 -0.92
CA ALA A 90 -8.30 11.18 -0.67
C ALA A 90 -8.38 11.95 0.66
N GLU A 91 -9.24 12.96 0.76
CA GLU A 91 -9.62 13.54 2.05
C GLU A 91 -10.16 12.43 2.99
N ASN A 92 -9.85 12.54 4.28
CA ASN A 92 -10.17 11.58 5.33
C ASN A 92 -9.44 10.22 5.23
N ASN A 93 -8.37 10.15 4.43
CA ASN A 93 -7.53 8.95 4.35
C ASN A 93 -6.94 8.55 5.71
N PHE A 94 -6.70 7.25 5.88
CA PHE A 94 -5.86 6.73 6.96
C PHE A 94 -4.94 5.61 6.48
N TRP A 95 -3.63 5.87 6.51
CA TRP A 95 -2.63 4.86 6.16
C TRP A 95 -1.52 4.71 7.22
N GLY A 96 -1.58 5.48 8.32
CA GLY A 96 -0.65 5.33 9.42
C GLY A 96 -0.44 6.56 10.30
N ARG A 97 0.68 6.57 11.01
CA ARG A 97 1.03 7.56 12.04
C ARG A 97 2.48 8.04 11.96
N THR A 98 3.20 7.77 10.87
CA THR A 98 4.52 8.36 10.63
C THR A 98 4.40 9.84 10.30
N LEU A 99 5.52 10.57 10.27
CA LEU A 99 5.52 11.97 9.86
C LEU A 99 4.94 12.15 8.45
N ALA A 100 5.24 11.27 7.49
CA ALA A 100 4.65 11.38 6.16
C ALA A 100 3.13 11.15 6.19
N ALA A 101 2.66 10.14 6.94
CA ALA A 101 1.23 9.86 7.08
C ALA A 101 0.44 11.04 7.65
N VAL A 102 0.92 11.61 8.75
CA VAL A 102 0.25 12.77 9.36
C VAL A 102 0.40 14.03 8.50
N SER A 103 1.45 14.14 7.67
CA SER A 103 1.60 15.24 6.70
C SER A 103 0.61 15.19 5.54
N SER A 104 0.01 14.03 5.29
CA SER A 104 -1.02 13.79 4.27
C SER A 104 -2.43 13.58 4.85
N SER A 105 -2.62 13.88 6.14
CA SER A 105 -3.92 13.73 6.82
C SER A 105 -4.77 14.99 6.69
N SER A 106 -6.09 14.84 6.53
CA SER A 106 -7.06 15.92 6.73
C SER A 106 -7.72 15.91 8.11
N ASP A 107 -7.46 14.89 8.94
CA ASP A 107 -7.95 14.80 10.32
C ASP A 107 -7.04 15.59 11.28
N PRO A 108 -7.53 16.68 11.91
CA PRO A 108 -6.75 17.48 12.85
C PRO A 108 -6.18 16.70 14.03
N ASP A 109 -6.88 15.67 14.51
CA ASP A 109 -6.43 14.84 15.63
C ASP A 109 -5.23 13.97 15.25
N CYS A 110 -5.04 13.73 13.95
CA CYS A 110 -3.92 12.98 13.43
C CYS A 110 -2.64 13.81 13.25
N PHE A 111 -2.71 15.13 13.05
CA PHE A 111 -1.51 15.94 12.72
C PHE A 111 -1.20 17.12 13.66
N THR A 112 -2.15 17.57 14.50
CA THR A 112 -1.97 18.75 15.36
C THR A 112 -0.78 18.58 16.31
N GLY A 113 0.18 19.50 16.24
CA GLY A 113 1.36 19.50 17.12
C GLY A 113 2.54 18.64 16.64
N PHE A 114 2.47 18.01 15.46
CA PHE A 114 3.53 17.14 14.93
C PHE A 114 4.41 17.77 13.84
N GLY A 115 4.23 19.05 13.54
CA GLY A 115 5.00 19.76 12.51
C GLY A 115 6.48 19.94 12.84
N PRO A 116 7.34 20.28 11.84
CA PRO A 116 6.99 20.58 10.44
C PRO A 116 6.65 19.33 9.61
N PHE A 117 5.81 19.52 8.59
CA PHE A 117 5.28 18.44 7.76
C PHE A 117 6.11 18.18 6.50
N THR A 118 6.06 16.94 6.03
CA THR A 118 6.72 16.47 4.81
C THR A 118 6.00 17.05 3.59
N PRO A 119 6.69 17.75 2.68
CA PRO A 119 6.06 18.33 1.49
C PRO A 119 5.82 17.28 0.39
N GLY A 120 5.18 17.71 -0.71
CA GLY A 120 4.95 16.87 -1.89
C GLY A 120 3.77 15.91 -1.73
N PHE A 121 2.79 16.30 -0.93
CA PHE A 121 1.50 15.62 -0.79
C PHE A 121 0.36 16.57 -1.15
N GLY A 122 -0.70 16.02 -1.75
CA GLY A 122 -1.93 16.74 -2.06
C GLY A 122 -3.15 15.90 -1.71
N MET A 123 -4.32 16.53 -1.61
CA MET A 123 -5.58 15.85 -1.32
C MET A 123 -6.66 16.22 -2.33
N VAL A 124 -7.57 15.29 -2.59
CA VAL A 124 -8.81 15.49 -3.35
C VAL A 124 -9.99 14.87 -2.59
N PRO A 125 -11.23 15.37 -2.76
CA PRO A 125 -12.40 14.75 -2.13
C PRO A 125 -12.55 13.27 -2.51
N PHE A 126 -12.85 12.41 -1.53
CA PHE A 126 -13.08 10.98 -1.79
C PHE A 126 -14.33 10.79 -2.66
N GLY A 127 -14.23 9.96 -3.70
CA GLY A 127 -15.36 9.70 -4.62
C GLY A 127 -15.51 10.72 -5.76
N ASP A 128 -14.63 11.72 -5.87
CA ASP A 128 -14.69 12.76 -6.91
C ASP A 128 -13.63 12.57 -8.00
N LEU A 129 -14.02 11.91 -9.09
CA LEU A 129 -13.14 11.69 -10.25
C LEU A 129 -12.80 12.98 -11.02
N ASN A 130 -13.66 14.00 -10.99
CA ASN A 130 -13.40 15.25 -11.69
C ASN A 130 -12.29 16.02 -10.98
N ALA A 131 -12.37 16.11 -9.65
CA ALA A 131 -11.32 16.72 -8.83
C ALA A 131 -9.97 15.97 -8.98
N LEU A 132 -10.02 14.63 -9.05
CA LEU A 132 -8.84 13.81 -9.31
C LEU A 132 -8.22 14.12 -10.68
N GLU A 133 -9.03 14.13 -11.75
CA GLU A 133 -8.55 14.40 -13.11
C GLU A 133 -7.94 15.81 -13.21
N ASP A 134 -8.58 16.81 -12.61
CA ASP A 134 -8.09 18.19 -12.61
C ASP A 134 -6.72 18.31 -11.92
N ARG A 135 -6.48 17.53 -10.86
CA ARG A 135 -5.17 17.48 -10.23
C ARG A 135 -4.14 16.74 -11.08
N PHE A 136 -4.52 15.67 -11.79
CA PHE A 136 -3.63 14.94 -12.70
C PHE A 136 -3.18 15.80 -13.90
N LYS A 137 -4.03 16.71 -14.40
CA LYS A 137 -3.70 17.64 -15.50
C LYS A 137 -2.50 18.56 -15.20
N GLN A 138 -2.10 18.72 -13.94
CA GLN A 138 -0.93 19.52 -13.55
C GLN A 138 0.41 18.83 -13.89
N GLY A 139 0.41 17.52 -14.13
CA GLY A 139 1.55 16.78 -14.70
C GLY A 139 2.65 16.35 -13.72
N ASP A 140 2.65 16.85 -12.49
CA ASP A 140 3.62 16.56 -11.43
C ASP A 140 3.26 15.35 -10.54
N VAL A 141 2.06 14.80 -10.70
CA VAL A 141 1.56 13.70 -9.87
C VAL A 141 2.28 12.40 -10.19
N ALA A 142 2.94 11.82 -9.20
CA ALA A 142 3.56 10.49 -9.27
C ALA A 142 2.52 9.39 -9.10
N ALA A 143 1.67 9.52 -8.08
CA ALA A 143 0.69 8.51 -7.72
C ALA A 143 -0.55 9.10 -7.04
N PHE A 144 -1.63 8.33 -7.08
CA PHE A 144 -2.78 8.48 -6.20
C PHE A 144 -2.86 7.27 -5.28
N MET A 145 -2.77 7.49 -3.97
CA MET A 145 -2.92 6.46 -2.94
C MET A 145 -4.29 6.58 -2.29
N VAL A 146 -5.06 5.49 -2.35
CA VAL A 146 -6.45 5.49 -1.90
C VAL A 146 -6.87 4.12 -1.38
N GLU A 147 -7.66 4.13 -0.31
CA GLU A 147 -8.37 2.95 0.20
C GLU A 147 -9.58 2.66 -0.72
N PRO A 148 -9.82 1.40 -1.15
CA PRO A 148 -11.02 1.08 -1.92
C PRO A 148 -12.34 1.40 -1.19
N ILE A 149 -12.31 1.32 0.13
CA ILE A 149 -13.37 1.76 1.07
C ILE A 149 -12.61 2.40 2.25
N GLN A 150 -12.91 3.66 2.59
CA GLN A 150 -12.19 4.33 3.69
C GLN A 150 -12.62 3.73 5.03
N GLY A 151 -11.69 3.08 5.72
CA GLY A 151 -11.97 2.37 6.96
C GLY A 151 -12.19 3.31 8.14
N GLU A 152 -11.13 4.02 8.52
CA GLU A 152 -11.13 4.88 9.72
C GLU A 152 -11.99 6.14 9.56
N ALA A 153 -12.32 6.53 8.32
CA ALA A 153 -13.28 7.60 8.02
C ALA A 153 -14.75 7.22 8.34
N GLY A 154 -15.00 6.00 8.84
CA GLY A 154 -16.33 5.51 9.18
C GLY A 154 -16.92 4.53 8.17
N VAL A 155 -16.08 3.70 7.53
CA VAL A 155 -16.50 2.69 6.55
C VAL A 155 -17.24 3.33 5.37
N VAL A 156 -16.57 4.28 4.71
CA VAL A 156 -17.15 5.04 3.59
C VAL A 156 -16.95 4.26 2.29
N VAL A 157 -18.04 3.72 1.76
CA VAL A 157 -18.08 3.04 0.46
C VAL A 157 -18.18 4.11 -0.65
N PRO A 158 -17.31 4.09 -1.68
CA PRO A 158 -17.38 5.06 -2.75
C PRO A 158 -18.59 4.82 -3.67
N PRO A 159 -18.94 5.80 -4.53
CA PRO A 159 -19.91 5.58 -5.61
C PRO A 159 -19.47 4.46 -6.56
N ASP A 160 -20.45 3.74 -7.13
CA ASP A 160 -20.19 2.69 -8.13
C ASP A 160 -19.37 3.24 -9.32
N GLY A 161 -18.35 2.50 -9.72
CA GLY A 161 -17.48 2.85 -10.85
C GLY A 161 -16.32 3.78 -10.48
N TYR A 162 -16.17 4.14 -9.20
CA TYR A 162 -15.11 5.01 -8.74
C TYR A 162 -13.72 4.39 -8.92
N LEU A 163 -13.54 3.12 -8.56
CA LEU A 163 -12.24 2.44 -8.66
C LEU A 163 -11.85 2.21 -10.13
N LYS A 164 -12.83 1.89 -10.96
CA LYS A 164 -12.68 1.81 -12.41
C LYS A 164 -12.30 3.17 -13.01
N GLY A 165 -12.95 4.25 -12.59
CA GLY A 165 -12.61 5.60 -13.00
C GLY A 165 -11.20 6.00 -12.60
N ILE A 166 -10.75 5.65 -11.38
CA ILE A 166 -9.35 5.87 -10.95
C ILE A 166 -8.39 5.15 -11.90
N ARG A 167 -8.62 3.87 -12.18
CA ARG A 167 -7.78 3.10 -13.11
C ARG A 167 -7.67 3.77 -14.48
N GLU A 168 -8.80 4.14 -15.07
CA GLU A 168 -8.87 4.80 -16.37
C GLU A 168 -8.12 6.15 -16.39
N LEU A 169 -8.23 6.93 -15.31
CA LEU A 169 -7.52 8.21 -15.17
C LEU A 169 -6.01 8.02 -14.99
N CYS A 170 -5.61 7.07 -14.16
CA CYS A 170 -4.20 6.73 -13.94
C CYS A 170 -3.52 6.31 -15.24
N ASP A 171 -4.19 5.48 -16.07
CA ASP A 171 -3.68 5.07 -17.38
C ASP A 171 -3.54 6.27 -18.33
N ARG A 172 -4.59 7.11 -18.41
CA ARG A 172 -4.62 8.28 -19.31
C ARG A 172 -3.53 9.31 -18.98
N HIS A 173 -3.26 9.52 -17.69
CA HIS A 173 -2.35 10.57 -17.23
C HIS A 173 -0.95 10.05 -16.86
N ASN A 174 -0.69 8.75 -17.07
CA ASN A 174 0.55 8.09 -16.65
C ASN A 174 0.86 8.39 -15.18
N VAL A 175 -0.08 8.09 -14.29
CA VAL A 175 0.00 8.24 -12.84
C VAL A 175 -0.19 6.87 -12.21
N LEU A 176 0.65 6.50 -11.24
CA LEU A 176 0.49 5.21 -10.57
C LEU A 176 -0.71 5.22 -9.62
N TRP A 177 -1.51 4.16 -9.65
CA TRP A 177 -2.52 3.89 -8.64
C TRP A 177 -1.95 2.99 -7.54
N ILE A 178 -1.99 3.47 -6.30
CA ILE A 178 -1.67 2.70 -5.10
C ILE A 178 -2.98 2.36 -4.39
N ALA A 179 -3.38 1.09 -4.40
CA ALA A 179 -4.52 0.61 -3.62
C ALA A 179 -4.05 0.21 -2.21
N ASP A 180 -4.53 0.95 -1.20
CA ASP A 180 -4.36 0.57 0.19
C ASP A 180 -5.43 -0.46 0.59
N GLU A 181 -5.09 -1.73 0.46
CA GLU A 181 -5.95 -2.86 0.81
C GLU A 181 -5.57 -3.44 2.18
N VAL A 182 -4.84 -2.68 3.02
CA VAL A 182 -4.43 -3.11 4.36
C VAL A 182 -5.66 -3.45 5.20
N GLN A 183 -6.74 -2.68 5.09
CA GLN A 183 -8.00 -2.95 5.80
C GLN A 183 -9.01 -3.75 4.97
N THR A 184 -9.16 -3.43 3.68
CA THR A 184 -10.24 -3.91 2.82
C THR A 184 -9.94 -5.22 2.12
N GLY A 185 -8.67 -5.61 2.03
CA GLY A 185 -8.26 -6.82 1.34
C GLY A 185 -8.50 -8.09 2.14
N LEU A 186 -8.02 -9.20 1.60
CA LEU A 186 -7.99 -10.52 2.23
C LEU A 186 -9.37 -10.99 2.68
N CYS A 187 -10.29 -11.08 1.72
CA CYS A 187 -11.67 -11.58 1.89
C CYS A 187 -12.60 -10.68 2.71
N ARG A 188 -12.14 -9.54 3.25
CA ARG A 188 -12.92 -8.68 4.14
C ARG A 188 -14.22 -8.20 3.51
N THR A 189 -14.20 -7.83 2.23
CA THR A 189 -15.34 -7.25 1.51
C THR A 189 -16.15 -8.29 0.73
N GLY A 190 -15.90 -9.60 0.92
CA GLY A 190 -16.53 -10.68 0.16
C GLY A 190 -15.85 -11.00 -1.19
N LYS A 191 -14.77 -10.29 -1.52
CA LYS A 191 -13.83 -10.59 -2.61
C LYS A 191 -12.42 -10.71 -2.05
N MET A 192 -11.50 -11.28 -2.83
CA MET A 192 -10.11 -11.43 -2.37
C MET A 192 -9.50 -10.06 -2.08
N LEU A 193 -9.60 -9.15 -3.04
CA LEU A 193 -9.31 -7.73 -2.89
C LEU A 193 -10.61 -6.92 -3.10
N ALA A 194 -10.74 -5.77 -2.45
CA ALA A 194 -11.90 -4.91 -2.66
C ALA A 194 -11.93 -4.30 -4.07
N VAL A 195 -10.77 -4.06 -4.69
CA VAL A 195 -10.69 -3.63 -6.11
C VAL A 195 -11.31 -4.64 -7.09
N ASP A 196 -11.39 -5.92 -6.71
CA ASP A 196 -12.02 -6.97 -7.54
C ASP A 196 -13.52 -6.78 -7.72
N HIS A 197 -14.19 -5.96 -6.88
CA HIS A 197 -15.62 -5.65 -7.06
C HIS A 197 -15.88 -4.88 -8.35
N GLU A 198 -14.90 -4.10 -8.82
CA GLU A 198 -14.97 -3.38 -10.09
C GLU A 198 -14.05 -3.98 -11.16
N GLY A 199 -13.42 -5.12 -10.87
CA GLY A 199 -12.58 -5.85 -11.83
C GLY A 199 -11.35 -5.08 -12.30
N VAL A 200 -10.77 -4.25 -11.44
CA VAL A 200 -9.62 -3.40 -11.75
C VAL A 200 -8.39 -3.76 -10.94
N ARG A 201 -7.21 -3.52 -11.52
CA ARG A 201 -5.91 -3.84 -10.92
C ARG A 201 -5.10 -2.55 -10.67
N PRO A 202 -4.60 -2.32 -9.44
CA PRO A 202 -3.73 -1.19 -9.16
C PRO A 202 -2.31 -1.41 -9.68
N ASP A 203 -1.53 -0.34 -9.78
CA ASP A 203 -0.10 -0.44 -10.12
C ASP A 203 0.74 -0.89 -8.93
N LEU A 204 0.33 -0.47 -7.71
CA LEU A 204 0.86 -0.96 -6.45
C LEU A 204 -0.29 -1.40 -5.53
N LEU A 205 -0.13 -2.58 -4.94
CA LEU A 205 -1.04 -3.13 -3.95
C LEU A 205 -0.34 -3.18 -2.58
N ILE A 206 -0.98 -2.62 -1.55
CA ILE A 206 -0.49 -2.73 -0.18
C ILE A 206 -1.39 -3.69 0.61
N LEU A 207 -0.78 -4.69 1.23
CA LEU A 207 -1.45 -5.62 2.14
C LEU A 207 -0.81 -5.55 3.53
N GLY A 208 -1.58 -5.90 4.55
CA GLY A 208 -1.11 -5.96 5.94
C GLY A 208 -2.18 -6.59 6.82
N LYS A 209 -2.23 -6.22 8.11
CA LYS A 209 -3.27 -6.64 9.08
C LYS A 209 -3.57 -8.14 9.01
N ALA A 210 -4.65 -8.55 8.33
CA ALA A 210 -5.05 -9.95 8.19
C ALA A 210 -4.02 -10.82 7.43
N LEU A 211 -2.98 -10.24 6.83
CA LEU A 211 -1.94 -10.98 6.10
C LEU A 211 -1.28 -12.07 6.97
N SER A 212 -1.04 -11.82 8.26
CA SER A 212 -0.54 -12.83 9.20
C SER A 212 -1.63 -13.55 10.00
N GLY A 213 -2.90 -13.26 9.73
CA GLY A 213 -4.02 -13.66 10.57
C GLY A 213 -3.93 -13.18 12.01
N GLY A 214 -3.24 -12.06 12.24
CA GLY A 214 -3.11 -11.44 13.56
C GLY A 214 -2.09 -12.12 14.47
N ILE A 215 -1.22 -12.99 13.93
CA ILE A 215 -0.17 -13.67 14.70
C ILE A 215 1.06 -12.79 14.92
N TYR A 216 1.50 -12.06 13.88
CA TYR A 216 2.64 -11.15 13.97
C TYR A 216 2.52 -9.98 12.99
N PRO A 217 3.22 -8.85 13.20
CA PRO A 217 3.19 -7.73 12.28
C PRO A 217 3.86 -8.09 10.95
N VAL A 218 3.11 -8.01 9.86
CA VAL A 218 3.64 -8.10 8.50
C VAL A 218 2.77 -7.25 7.57
N SER A 219 3.42 -6.64 6.59
CA SER A 219 2.80 -6.02 5.43
C SER A 219 3.59 -6.36 4.18
N CYS A 220 3.04 -6.09 3.02
CA CYS A 220 3.80 -6.19 1.78
C CYS A 220 3.28 -5.20 0.74
N ILE A 221 4.16 -4.88 -0.20
CA ILE A 221 3.88 -4.06 -1.35
C ILE A 221 4.09 -4.93 -2.58
N LEU A 222 3.09 -5.07 -3.43
CA LEU A 222 3.20 -5.77 -4.72
C LEU A 222 3.16 -4.76 -5.85
N ALA A 223 4.02 -4.94 -6.85
CA ALA A 223 4.06 -4.14 -8.07
C ALA A 223 4.79 -4.89 -9.19
N ASP A 224 4.60 -4.46 -10.42
CA ASP A 224 5.29 -5.03 -11.59
C ASP A 224 6.73 -4.49 -11.73
N ASP A 225 7.54 -5.20 -12.51
CA ASP A 225 8.97 -4.94 -12.67
C ASP A 225 9.31 -3.47 -13.00
N PRO A 226 8.63 -2.79 -13.96
CA PRO A 226 8.93 -1.41 -14.31
C PRO A 226 8.79 -0.41 -13.16
N VAL A 227 8.02 -0.77 -12.12
CA VAL A 227 7.76 0.05 -10.94
C VAL A 227 8.64 -0.41 -9.78
N MET A 228 8.62 -1.70 -9.44
CA MET A 228 9.33 -2.23 -8.27
C MET A 228 10.86 -2.13 -8.44
N LEU A 229 11.39 -2.44 -9.63
CA LEU A 229 12.84 -2.47 -9.88
C LEU A 229 13.49 -1.09 -9.91
N THR A 230 12.72 -0.02 -9.73
CA THR A 230 13.30 1.29 -9.38
C THR A 230 14.01 1.22 -8.03
N LEU A 231 13.58 0.39 -7.09
CA LEU A 231 14.36 0.14 -5.87
C LEU A 231 15.58 -0.73 -6.17
N THR A 232 16.76 -0.13 -6.12
CA THR A 232 18.04 -0.83 -6.32
C THR A 232 18.66 -1.24 -4.99
N PRO A 233 19.62 -2.18 -4.96
CA PRO A 233 20.34 -2.54 -3.73
C PRO A 233 20.85 -1.30 -2.99
N GLY A 234 20.51 -1.21 -1.69
CA GLY A 234 20.89 -0.08 -0.83
C GLY A 234 19.92 1.11 -0.78
N THR A 235 18.90 1.19 -1.63
CA THR A 235 17.95 2.33 -1.62
C THR A 235 16.76 2.16 -0.67
N HIS A 236 16.52 0.93 -0.21
CA HIS A 236 15.46 0.59 0.74
C HIS A 236 15.85 -0.61 1.61
N GLY A 237 15.40 -0.62 2.86
CA GLY A 237 15.79 -1.59 3.88
C GLY A 237 14.73 -1.77 4.95
N SER A 238 14.59 -3.01 5.44
CA SER A 238 13.93 -3.36 6.70
C SER A 238 14.74 -4.47 7.35
N THR A 239 14.85 -4.44 8.69
CA THR A 239 15.54 -5.50 9.44
C THR A 239 14.71 -6.78 9.44
N TYR A 240 13.40 -6.66 9.64
CA TYR A 240 12.46 -7.78 9.81
C TYR A 240 11.57 -8.06 8.59
N GLY A 241 11.59 -7.18 7.59
CA GLY A 241 10.88 -7.34 6.31
C GLY A 241 11.65 -8.18 5.30
#